data_AF-X1HYH0-F1
#
_entry.id   AF-X1HYH0-F1
#
_cell.length_a   1.000
_cell.length_b   1.000
_cell.length_c   1.000
_cell.angle_alpha   90.00
_cell.angle_beta   90.00
_cell.angle_gamma   90.00
#
_symmetry.space_group_name_H-M   'P 1'
#
loop_
_entity.id
_entity.type
_entity.pdbx_description
1 polymer ?
#
loop_
_entity_poly.entity_id
_entity_poly.type
_entity_poly.pdbx_seq_one_letter_code
_entity_poly.pdbx_strand_id
1 'polypeptide(L)'
;MDPIIIALNIIKLILPLITGIIALIAGFIELRLNSKNWLNRWFFSFFISASLGYLIYSVYHIIIFSSTITSIAAVITQIFFNFIPISLVMTVFVLEKFPKIAMSLRYLGPMMLVFILMSFGYFFFPPIPEPLLFENGVINTETYPPWFVFVNILRMELFVYALFKYAKITKKTEGEAKQRMRWFFIGIL
;
A
#
# COMPACT_ATOMS: atom_id res chain seq x y z
N MET A 1 -17.81 24.71 13.36
CA MET A 1 -17.11 23.91 12.34
C MET A 1 -18.15 23.43 11.34
N ASP A 2 -17.89 23.56 10.04
CA ASP A 2 -18.83 23.17 8.98
C ASP A 2 -19.17 21.66 9.09
N PRO A 3 -20.47 21.26 9.07
CA PRO A 3 -20.88 19.86 9.07
C PRO A 3 -20.18 18.98 8.02
N ILE A 4 -19.83 19.56 6.87
CA ILE A 4 -19.11 18.86 5.79
C ILE A 4 -17.69 18.49 6.24
N ILE A 5 -17.01 19.38 6.96
CA ILE A 5 -15.65 19.15 7.48
C ILE A 5 -15.66 18.03 8.53
N ILE A 6 -16.68 17.98 9.38
CA ILE A 6 -16.86 16.91 10.38
C ILE A 6 -17.04 15.57 9.67
N ALA A 7 -17.92 15.50 8.66
CA ALA A 7 -18.15 14.27 7.92
C ALA A 7 -16.89 13.77 7.20
N LEU A 8 -16.13 14.66 6.56
CA LEU A 8 -14.88 14.31 5.87
C LEU A 8 -13.83 13.76 6.84
N ASN A 9 -13.66 14.36 8.01
CA ASN A 9 -12.72 13.86 9.03
C ASN A 9 -13.13 12.47 9.54
N ILE A 10 -14.43 12.23 9.75
CA ILE A 10 -14.94 10.92 10.17
C ILE A 10 -14.67 9.87 9.09
N ILE A 11 -14.90 10.18 7.81
CA ILE A 11 -14.64 9.26 6.69
C ILE A 11 -13.14 8.93 6.58
N LYS A 12 -12.26 9.95 6.65
CA LYS A 12 -10.80 9.79 6.65
C LYS A 12 -10.30 8.95 7.83
N LEU A 13 -11.08 8.83 8.89
CA LEU A 13 -10.72 8.00 10.04
C LEU A 13 -11.25 6.57 9.93
N ILE A 14 -12.57 6.43 9.74
CA ILE A 14 -13.28 5.15 9.84
C ILE A 14 -12.95 4.23 8.67
N LEU A 15 -12.96 4.74 7.44
CA LEU A 15 -12.77 3.89 6.27
C LEU A 15 -11.36 3.27 6.27
N PRO A 16 -10.26 4.04 6.42
CA PRO A 16 -8.92 3.47 6.56
C PRO A 16 -8.80 2.52 7.75
N LEU A 17 -9.43 2.79 8.89
CA LEU A 17 -9.38 1.90 10.05
C LEU A 17 -9.98 0.53 9.74
N ILE A 18 -11.18 0.49 9.13
CA ILE A 18 -11.84 -0.75 8.72
C ILE A 18 -11.00 -1.48 7.68
N THR A 19 -10.52 -0.78 6.65
CA THR A 19 -9.65 -1.37 5.62
C THR A 19 -8.38 -1.95 6.23
N GLY A 20 -7.78 -1.23 7.19
CA GLY A 20 -6.57 -1.66 7.88
C GLY A 20 -6.78 -2.95 8.69
N ILE A 21 -7.92 -3.08 9.37
CA ILE A 21 -8.29 -4.28 10.14
C ILE A 21 -8.54 -5.48 9.21
N ILE A 22 -9.30 -5.28 8.13
CA ILE A 22 -9.59 -6.35 7.16
C ILE A 22 -8.28 -6.85 6.52
N ALA A 23 -7.41 -5.93 6.12
CA ALA A 23 -6.11 -6.28 5.55
C ALA A 23 -5.23 -7.03 6.57
N LEU A 24 -5.25 -6.65 7.85
CA LEU A 24 -4.51 -7.36 8.90
C LEU A 24 -4.95 -8.82 9.02
N ILE A 25 -6.26 -9.06 9.06
CA ILE A 25 -6.85 -10.40 9.15
C ILE A 25 -6.46 -11.22 7.93
N ALA A 26 -6.59 -10.67 6.72
CA ALA A 26 -6.21 -11.34 5.48
C ALA A 26 -4.72 -11.72 5.46
N GLY A 27 -3.84 -10.81 5.87
CA GLY A 27 -2.41 -11.08 5.98
C GLY A 27 -2.12 -12.22 6.95
N PHE A 28 -2.74 -12.21 8.13
CA PHE A 28 -2.53 -13.26 9.13
C PHE A 28 -2.99 -14.64 8.65
N ILE A 29 -4.11 -14.70 7.92
CA ILE A 29 -4.60 -15.93 7.28
C ILE A 29 -3.57 -16.44 6.26
N GLU A 30 -3.08 -15.57 5.38
CA GLU A 30 -2.10 -15.94 4.35
C GLU A 30 -0.80 -16.48 4.93
N LEU A 31 -0.29 -15.86 6.00
CA LEU A 31 0.92 -16.32 6.67
C LEU A 31 0.73 -17.71 7.32
N ARG A 32 -0.46 -17.97 7.88
CA ARG A 32 -0.79 -19.26 8.50
C ARG A 32 -0.96 -20.39 7.50
N LEU A 33 -1.42 -20.11 6.28
CA LEU A 33 -1.63 -21.15 5.26
C LEU A 33 -0.31 -21.85 4.90
N ASN A 34 0.74 -21.08 4.60
CA ASN A 34 2.08 -21.65 4.36
C ASN A 34 3.20 -20.60 4.50
N SER A 35 3.71 -20.41 5.71
CA SER A 35 4.76 -19.42 6.01
C SER A 35 6.11 -19.67 5.33
N LYS A 36 6.35 -20.88 4.77
CA LYS A 36 7.58 -21.21 4.04
C LYS A 36 7.48 -20.90 2.56
N ASN A 37 6.28 -20.75 2.02
CA ASN A 37 6.08 -20.46 0.61
C ASN A 37 6.30 -18.97 0.33
N TRP A 38 7.17 -18.66 -0.63
CA TRP A 38 7.45 -17.28 -1.07
C TRP A 38 6.22 -16.55 -1.57
N LEU A 39 5.28 -17.26 -2.21
CA LEU A 39 4.03 -16.68 -2.67
C LEU A 39 3.22 -16.12 -1.50
N ASN A 40 2.99 -16.94 -0.47
CA ASN A 40 2.26 -16.53 0.74
C ASN A 40 3.00 -15.43 1.50
N ARG A 41 4.33 -15.41 1.49
CA ARG A 41 5.12 -14.31 2.10
C ARG A 41 4.90 -12.98 1.40
N TRP A 42 4.82 -12.96 0.07
CA TRP A 42 4.55 -11.73 -0.68
C TRP A 42 3.09 -11.28 -0.57
N PHE A 43 2.14 -12.22 -0.56
CA PHE A 43 0.74 -11.90 -0.20
C PHE A 43 0.63 -11.33 1.22
N PHE A 44 1.27 -11.96 2.20
CA PHE A 44 1.35 -11.44 3.57
C PHE A 44 1.94 -10.03 3.59
N SER A 45 3.04 -9.80 2.87
CA SER A 45 3.72 -8.49 2.77
C SER A 45 2.81 -7.41 2.17
N PHE A 46 2.02 -7.76 1.15
CA PHE A 46 1.01 -6.88 0.57
C PHE A 46 -0.04 -6.49 1.60
N PHE A 47 -0.66 -7.48 2.27
CA PHE A 47 -1.73 -7.25 3.23
C PHE A 47 -1.26 -6.53 4.49
N ILE A 48 -0.11 -6.90 5.05
CA ILE A 48 0.43 -6.24 6.25
C ILE A 48 0.85 -4.80 5.95
N SER A 49 1.36 -4.52 4.75
CA SER A 49 1.73 -3.15 4.36
C SER A 49 0.52 -2.28 4.12
N ALA A 50 -0.52 -2.82 3.48
CA ALA A 50 -1.81 -2.15 3.38
C ALA A 50 -2.37 -1.86 4.78
N SER A 51 -2.37 -2.86 5.66
CA SER A 51 -2.85 -2.72 7.02
C SER A 51 -2.12 -1.61 7.78
N LEU A 52 -0.79 -1.70 7.86
CA LEU A 52 0.02 -0.72 8.58
C LEU A 52 -0.11 0.68 7.96
N GLY A 53 -0.12 0.79 6.63
CA GLY A 53 -0.33 2.06 5.94
C GLY A 53 -1.65 2.72 6.35
N TYR A 54 -2.77 1.99 6.30
CA TYR A 54 -4.08 2.52 6.66
C TYR A 54 -4.27 2.76 8.16
N LEU A 55 -3.72 1.89 9.03
CA LEU A 55 -3.80 2.10 10.48
C LEU A 55 -3.01 3.34 10.92
N ILE A 56 -1.79 3.51 10.41
CA ILE A 56 -0.98 4.70 10.70
C ILE A 56 -1.64 5.93 10.09
N TYR A 57 -2.26 5.80 8.90
CA TYR A 57 -3.07 6.87 8.31
C TYR A 57 -4.17 7.36 9.25
N SER A 58 -4.97 6.43 9.80
CA SER A 58 -6.00 6.77 10.80
C SER A 58 -5.40 7.42 12.03
N VAL A 59 -4.29 6.86 12.55
CA VAL A 59 -3.62 7.38 13.75
C VAL A 59 -3.16 8.81 13.55
N TYR A 60 -2.44 9.12 12.46
CA TYR A 60 -1.89 10.47 12.29
C TYR A 60 -2.97 11.51 12.00
N HIS A 61 -4.16 11.12 11.51
CA HIS A 61 -5.32 12.01 11.38
C HIS A 61 -6.01 12.35 12.71
N ILE A 62 -5.53 11.79 13.83
CA ILE A 62 -5.99 12.17 15.19
C ILE A 62 -4.92 13.04 15.90
N ILE A 63 -3.68 13.10 15.39
CA ILE A 63 -2.57 13.82 16.03
C ILE A 63 -2.67 15.32 15.73
N ILE A 64 -3.52 16.03 16.47
CA ILE A 64 -3.75 17.48 16.30
C ILE A 64 -2.81 18.35 17.15
N PHE A 65 -1.99 17.74 18.01
CA PHE A 65 -1.14 18.47 18.96
C PHE A 65 0.30 18.67 18.50
N SER A 66 0.73 18.05 17.40
CA SER A 66 2.10 18.18 16.89
C SER A 66 2.19 17.95 15.39
N SER A 67 2.45 19.01 14.63
CA SER A 67 2.67 18.93 13.18
C SER A 67 3.88 18.06 12.82
N THR A 68 4.94 18.08 13.63
CA THR A 68 6.13 17.25 13.45
C THR A 68 5.81 15.76 13.56
N ILE A 69 5.08 15.35 14.61
CA ILE A 69 4.71 13.94 14.80
C ILE A 69 3.78 13.49 13.67
N THR A 70 2.82 14.32 13.28
CA THR A 70 1.92 14.05 12.14
C THR A 70 2.69 13.88 10.83
N SER A 71 3.69 14.72 10.58
CA SER A 71 4.55 14.61 9.39
C SER A 71 5.36 13.32 9.38
N ILE A 72 5.97 12.94 10.51
CA ILE A 72 6.73 11.68 10.63
C ILE A 72 5.82 10.48 10.37
N ALA A 73 4.64 10.44 10.99
CA ALA A 73 3.69 9.36 10.79
C ALA A 73 3.19 9.31 9.33
N ALA A 74 2.98 10.46 8.69
CA ALA A 74 2.64 10.53 7.27
C ALA A 74 3.75 9.97 6.36
N VAL A 75 5.04 10.25 6.65
CA VAL A 75 6.17 9.62 5.92
C VAL A 75 6.12 8.10 6.07
N ILE A 76 5.93 7.58 7.28
CA ILE A 76 5.85 6.14 7.53
C ILE A 76 4.68 5.52 6.75
N THR A 77 3.50 6.15 6.76
CA THR A 77 2.36 5.74 5.94
C THR A 77 2.72 5.66 4.46
N GLN A 78 3.41 6.66 3.90
CA GLN A 78 3.80 6.64 2.48
C GLN A 78 4.78 5.52 2.15
N ILE A 79 5.71 5.18 3.06
CA ILE A 79 6.62 4.04 2.90
C ILE A 79 5.83 2.74 2.79
N PHE A 80 4.84 2.52 3.68
CA PHE A 80 3.99 1.33 3.58
C PHE A 80 3.17 1.31 2.29
N PHE A 81 2.57 2.43 1.89
CA PHE A 81 1.83 2.52 0.63
C PHE A 81 2.71 2.31 -0.61
N ASN A 82 3.99 2.67 -0.55
CA ASN A 82 4.95 2.36 -1.62
C ASN A 82 5.27 0.87 -1.71
N PHE A 83 5.25 0.15 -0.58
CA PHE A 83 5.58 -1.27 -0.56
C PHE A 83 4.42 -2.17 -1.02
N ILE A 84 3.18 -1.67 -1.04
CA ILE A 84 1.99 -2.37 -1.54
C ILE A 84 2.17 -2.81 -3.00
N PRO A 85 2.35 -1.91 -3.99
CA PRO A 85 2.48 -2.31 -5.39
C PRO A 85 3.72 -3.16 -5.64
N ILE A 86 4.80 -2.95 -4.88
CA ILE A 86 6.02 -3.76 -4.94
C ILE A 86 5.72 -5.21 -4.54
N SER A 87 5.06 -5.40 -3.39
CA SER A 87 4.64 -6.72 -2.92
C SER A 87 3.73 -7.40 -3.94
N LEU A 88 2.81 -6.64 -4.54
CA LEU A 88 1.90 -7.17 -5.55
C LEU A 88 2.64 -7.67 -6.81
N VAL A 89 3.60 -6.89 -7.34
CA VAL A 89 4.41 -7.29 -8.49
C VAL A 89 5.29 -8.49 -8.15
N MET A 90 5.85 -8.57 -6.93
CA MET A 90 6.61 -9.73 -6.49
C MET A 90 5.75 -10.99 -6.42
N THR A 91 4.50 -10.88 -5.97
CA THR A 91 3.54 -12.00 -6.01
C THR A 91 3.32 -12.50 -7.44
N VAL A 92 3.16 -11.59 -8.41
CA VAL A 92 3.08 -11.94 -9.83
C VAL A 92 4.33 -12.66 -10.33
N PHE A 93 5.52 -12.18 -9.97
CA PHE A 93 6.76 -12.83 -10.38
C PHE A 93 6.88 -14.25 -9.84
N VAL A 94 6.49 -14.48 -8.59
CA VAL A 94 6.47 -15.82 -7.99
C VAL A 94 5.40 -16.72 -8.60
N LEU A 95 4.29 -16.17 -9.09
CA LEU A 95 3.29 -16.94 -9.84
C LEU A 95 3.75 -17.28 -11.27
N GLU A 96 4.41 -16.35 -11.95
CA GLU A 96 4.85 -16.53 -13.35
C GLU A 96 6.14 -17.36 -13.45
N LYS A 97 6.98 -17.33 -12.42
CA LYS A 97 8.31 -17.96 -12.41
C LYS A 97 8.48 -18.84 -11.18
N PHE A 98 9.37 -19.81 -11.24
CA PHE A 98 9.78 -20.54 -10.04
C PHE A 98 10.30 -19.58 -8.95
N PRO A 99 9.98 -19.78 -7.66
CA PRO A 99 10.36 -18.86 -6.58
C PRO A 99 11.85 -18.52 -6.55
N LYS A 100 12.73 -19.51 -6.80
CA LYS A 100 14.19 -19.31 -6.85
C LYS A 100 14.62 -18.29 -7.91
N ILE A 101 13.91 -18.22 -9.03
CA ILE A 101 14.17 -17.27 -10.12
C ILE A 101 13.58 -15.91 -9.76
N ALA A 102 12.34 -15.87 -9.27
CA ALA A 102 11.65 -14.63 -8.88
C ALA A 102 12.40 -13.88 -7.77
N MET A 103 13.06 -14.60 -6.85
CA MET A 103 13.84 -14.02 -5.76
C MET A 103 15.28 -13.66 -6.15
N SER A 104 15.68 -13.86 -7.41
CA SER A 104 17.02 -13.47 -7.87
C SER A 104 17.14 -11.95 -8.01
N LEU A 105 18.38 -11.44 -7.96
CA LEU A 105 18.67 -10.00 -8.08
C LEU A 105 18.11 -9.38 -9.35
N ARG A 106 17.94 -10.18 -10.42
CA ARG A 106 17.37 -9.73 -11.70
C ARG A 106 15.92 -9.26 -11.59
N TYR A 107 15.15 -9.77 -10.63
CA TYR A 107 13.73 -9.43 -10.44
C TYR A 107 13.52 -8.65 -9.14
N LEU A 108 14.05 -9.15 -8.03
CA LEU A 108 13.92 -8.49 -6.74
C LEU A 108 14.69 -7.16 -6.70
N GLY A 109 15.89 -7.10 -7.28
CA GLY A 109 16.75 -5.92 -7.25
C GLY A 109 16.08 -4.68 -7.84
N PRO A 110 15.55 -4.73 -9.09
CA PRO A 110 14.81 -3.62 -9.67
C PRO A 110 13.60 -3.20 -8.84
N MET A 111 12.85 -4.14 -8.25
CA MET A 111 11.71 -3.81 -7.39
C MET A 111 12.14 -3.10 -6.11
N MET A 112 13.22 -3.53 -5.47
CA MET A 112 13.78 -2.84 -4.31
C MET A 112 14.30 -1.45 -4.67
N LEU A 113 14.90 -1.29 -5.86
CA LEU A 113 15.33 0.02 -6.34
C LEU A 113 14.13 0.96 -6.53
N VAL A 114 13.06 0.50 -7.19
CA VAL A 114 11.84 1.29 -7.37
C VAL A 114 11.20 1.65 -6.02
N PHE A 115 11.16 0.71 -5.07
CA PHE A 115 10.68 0.99 -3.71
C PHE A 115 11.48 2.11 -3.02
N ILE A 116 12.82 2.03 -3.09
CA ILE A 116 13.72 3.04 -2.51
C ILE A 116 13.48 4.38 -3.20
N LEU A 117 13.45 4.43 -4.54
CA LEU A 117 13.19 5.65 -5.28
C LEU A 117 11.86 6.27 -4.88
N MET A 118 10.77 5.50 -4.80
CA MET A 118 9.46 6.03 -4.39
C MET A 118 9.42 6.51 -2.94
N SER A 119 10.27 5.97 -2.06
CA SER A 119 10.24 6.26 -0.62
C SER A 119 11.21 7.37 -0.21
N PHE A 120 12.35 7.48 -0.88
CA PHE A 120 13.46 8.32 -0.43
C PHE A 120 13.13 9.81 -0.46
N GLY A 121 12.37 10.30 -1.46
CA GLY A 121 12.03 11.71 -1.53
C GLY A 121 11.08 12.18 -0.43
N TYR A 122 10.36 11.30 0.27
CA TYR A 122 9.57 11.69 1.46
C TYR A 122 10.43 12.05 2.67
N PHE A 123 11.73 11.72 2.68
CA PHE A 123 12.64 12.18 3.73
C PHE A 123 13.15 13.61 3.48
N PHE A 124 13.18 14.06 2.23
CA PHE A 124 13.57 15.43 1.86
C PHE A 124 12.35 16.36 1.76
N PHE A 125 11.24 15.82 1.30
CA PHE A 125 9.97 16.51 1.13
C PHE A 125 8.87 15.77 1.91
N PRO A 126 8.94 15.78 3.26
CA PRO A 126 7.94 15.11 4.09
C PRO A 126 6.56 15.70 3.84
N PRO A 127 5.48 14.92 3.94
CA PRO A 127 4.13 15.48 3.96
C PRO A 127 3.95 16.36 5.19
N ILE A 128 3.51 17.61 5.01
CA ILE A 128 3.36 18.59 6.08
C ILE A 128 1.87 18.92 6.24
N PRO A 129 1.32 18.95 7.47
CA PRO A 129 -0.05 19.42 7.68
C PRO A 129 -0.23 20.86 7.22
N GLU A 130 -1.34 21.15 6.55
CA GLU A 130 -1.69 22.52 6.17
C GLU A 130 -1.97 23.35 7.44
N PRO A 131 -1.26 24.47 7.68
CA PRO A 131 -1.30 25.16 8.97
C PRO A 131 -2.70 25.61 9.41
N LEU A 132 -3.48 26.22 8.51
CA LEU A 132 -4.79 26.78 8.87
C LEU A 132 -5.80 25.68 9.18
N LEU A 133 -5.79 24.59 8.42
CA LEU A 133 -6.63 23.43 8.71
C LEU A 133 -6.19 22.74 10.01
N PHE A 134 -4.89 22.61 10.24
CA PHE A 134 -4.35 21.95 11.43
C PHE A 134 -4.72 22.70 12.72
N GLU A 135 -4.64 24.03 12.73
CA GLU A 135 -5.11 24.88 13.83
C GLU A 135 -6.62 24.71 14.10
N ASN A 136 -7.39 24.44 13.05
CA ASN A 136 -8.83 24.15 13.15
C ASN A 136 -9.16 22.68 13.47
N GLY A 137 -8.15 21.86 13.82
CA GLY A 137 -8.33 20.45 14.16
C GLY A 137 -8.58 19.53 12.97
N VAL A 138 -8.25 19.98 11.75
CA VAL A 138 -8.39 19.21 10.51
C VAL A 138 -7.01 18.81 10.02
N ILE A 139 -6.77 17.50 9.89
CA ILE A 139 -5.51 16.99 9.40
C ILE A 139 -5.62 16.77 7.89
N ASN A 140 -4.94 17.63 7.14
CA ASN A 140 -4.75 17.50 5.71
C ASN A 140 -3.28 17.74 5.42
N THR A 141 -2.59 16.75 4.85
CA THR A 141 -1.16 16.85 4.59
C THR A 141 -0.90 17.18 3.12
N GLU A 142 -0.01 18.13 2.90
CA GLU A 142 0.48 18.51 1.58
C GLU A 142 1.82 17.84 1.33
N THR A 143 1.99 17.29 0.13
CA THR A 143 3.25 16.71 -0.34
C THR A 143 3.77 17.55 -1.50
N TYR A 144 5.09 17.71 -1.61
CA TYR A 144 5.71 18.41 -2.74
C TYR A 144 5.16 17.89 -4.08
N PRO A 145 4.49 18.73 -4.89
CA PRO A 145 3.67 18.23 -6.01
C PRO A 145 4.43 17.40 -7.05
N PRO A 146 5.65 17.77 -7.48
CA PRO A 146 6.42 16.93 -8.41
C PRO A 146 6.72 15.54 -7.86
N TRP A 147 7.03 15.44 -6.55
CA TRP A 147 7.26 14.16 -5.90
C TRP A 147 5.99 13.33 -5.80
N PHE A 148 4.89 13.97 -5.39
CA PHE A 148 3.58 13.33 -5.32
C PHE A 148 3.18 12.73 -6.67
N VAL A 149 3.32 13.49 -7.77
CA VAL A 149 2.99 13.02 -9.12
C VAL A 149 3.91 11.86 -9.52
N PHE A 150 5.22 12.00 -9.34
CA PHE A 150 6.19 10.95 -9.66
C PHE A 150 5.86 9.62 -8.96
N VAL A 151 5.65 9.63 -7.64
CA VAL A 151 5.37 8.43 -6.86
C VAL A 151 4.04 7.80 -7.30
N ASN A 152 3.00 8.60 -7.50
CA ASN A 152 1.69 8.06 -7.89
C ASN A 152 1.69 7.48 -9.31
N ILE A 153 2.43 8.06 -10.26
CA ILE A 153 2.60 7.47 -11.58
C ILE A 153 3.26 6.10 -11.47
N LEU A 154 4.37 5.98 -10.72
CA LEU A 154 5.04 4.68 -10.53
C LEU A 154 4.13 3.65 -9.84
N ARG A 155 3.37 4.06 -8.82
CA ARG A 155 2.38 3.18 -8.18
C ARG A 155 1.37 2.68 -9.20
N MET A 156 0.78 3.59 -9.99
CA MET A 156 -0.18 3.24 -11.04
C MET A 156 0.41 2.29 -12.08
N GLU A 157 1.62 2.56 -12.58
CA GLU A 157 2.31 1.70 -13.54
C GLU A 157 2.52 0.28 -12.99
N LEU A 158 2.98 0.15 -11.74
CA LEU A 158 3.17 -1.15 -11.09
C LEU A 158 1.85 -1.89 -10.89
N PHE A 159 0.79 -1.18 -10.48
CA PHE A 159 -0.55 -1.77 -10.34
C PHE A 159 -1.09 -2.25 -11.69
N VAL A 160 -1.04 -1.41 -12.74
CA VAL A 160 -1.48 -1.77 -14.09
C VAL A 160 -0.68 -2.96 -14.61
N TYR A 161 0.65 -2.96 -14.42
CA TYR A 161 1.51 -4.08 -14.78
C TYR A 161 1.10 -5.38 -14.07
N ALA A 162 0.91 -5.31 -12.75
CA ALA A 162 0.51 -6.47 -11.96
C ALA A 162 -0.86 -7.01 -12.39
N LEU A 163 -1.84 -6.12 -12.57
CA LEU A 163 -3.19 -6.48 -13.02
C LEU A 163 -3.16 -7.14 -14.40
N PHE A 164 -2.44 -6.56 -15.36
CA PHE A 164 -2.27 -7.13 -16.69
C PHE A 164 -1.69 -8.55 -16.64
N LYS A 165 -0.65 -8.75 -15.82
CA LYS A 165 -0.01 -10.06 -15.65
C LYS A 165 -0.92 -11.05 -14.96
N TYR A 166 -1.62 -10.66 -13.89
CA TYR A 166 -2.62 -11.49 -13.23
C TYR A 166 -3.70 -11.94 -14.22
N ALA A 167 -4.27 -11.02 -14.99
CA ALA A 167 -5.28 -11.35 -15.99
C ALA A 167 -4.76 -12.38 -17.01
N LYS A 168 -3.51 -12.26 -17.44
CA LYS A 168 -2.87 -13.23 -18.35
C LYS A 168 -2.67 -14.60 -17.70
N ILE A 169 -2.32 -14.65 -16.41
CA ILE A 169 -2.16 -15.90 -15.65
C ILE A 169 -3.53 -16.57 -15.48
N THR A 170 -4.55 -15.84 -15.04
CA THR A 170 -5.91 -16.35 -14.81
C THR A 170 -6.56 -16.90 -16.08
N LYS A 171 -6.25 -16.35 -17.26
CA LYS A 171 -6.69 -16.91 -18.56
C LYS A 171 -6.17 -18.33 -18.81
N LYS A 172 -5.03 -18.70 -18.22
CA LYS A 172 -4.37 -20.01 -18.41
C LYS A 172 -4.70 -21.03 -17.33
N THR A 173 -5.43 -20.63 -16.28
CA THR A 173 -5.74 -21.49 -15.14
C THR A 173 -7.19 -21.94 -15.18
N GLU A 174 -7.45 -23.15 -14.69
CA GLU A 174 -8.76 -23.79 -14.74
C GLU A 174 -9.24 -24.19 -13.34
N GLY A 175 -10.51 -24.57 -13.24
CA GLY A 175 -11.13 -25.04 -11.99
C GLY A 175 -11.17 -24.00 -10.87
N GLU A 176 -11.13 -24.48 -9.62
CA GLU A 176 -11.20 -23.65 -8.42
C GLU A 176 -10.09 -22.60 -8.31
N ALA A 177 -8.90 -22.91 -8.84
CA ALA A 177 -7.76 -21.99 -8.84
C ALA A 177 -8.10 -20.70 -9.61
N LYS A 178 -8.77 -20.84 -10.76
CA LYS A 178 -9.24 -19.70 -11.56
C LYS A 178 -10.21 -18.81 -10.79
N GLN A 179 -11.15 -19.42 -10.06
CA GLN A 179 -12.14 -18.69 -9.27
C GLN A 179 -11.49 -17.92 -8.11
N ARG A 180 -10.55 -18.55 -7.38
CA ARG A 180 -9.78 -17.89 -6.31
C ARG A 180 -8.96 -16.71 -6.84
N MET A 181 -8.28 -16.87 -7.97
CA MET A 181 -7.54 -15.76 -8.59
C MET A 181 -8.45 -14.65 -9.11
N ARG A 182 -9.65 -14.97 -9.60
CA ARG A 182 -10.64 -13.96 -9.97
C ARG A 182 -11.11 -13.14 -8.77
N TRP A 183 -11.42 -13.79 -7.66
CA TRP A 183 -11.80 -13.08 -6.43
C TRP A 183 -10.67 -12.20 -5.90
N PHE A 184 -9.43 -12.70 -5.92
CA PHE A 184 -8.27 -11.90 -5.57
C PHE A 184 -8.09 -10.70 -6.52
N PHE A 185 -8.22 -10.91 -7.83
CA PHE A 185 -8.15 -9.84 -8.82
C PHE A 185 -9.23 -8.78 -8.64
N ILE A 186 -10.47 -9.18 -8.35
CA ILE A 186 -11.57 -8.26 -8.02
C ILE A 186 -11.26 -7.47 -6.74
N GLY A 187 -10.65 -8.10 -5.73
CA GLY A 187 -10.29 -7.42 -4.49
C GLY A 187 -9.11 -6.44 -4.60
N ILE A 188 -8.32 -6.50 -5.67
CA ILE A 188 -7.24 -5.52 -5.94
C ILE A 188 -7.77 -4.28 -6.66
N LEU A 189 -8.81 -4.45 -7.49
CA LEU A 189 -9.46 -3.37 -8.23
C LEU A 189 -10.32 -2.50 -7.31
#